data_AF-A0A7V9LW63-F1
#
_entry.id   AF-A0A7V9LW63-F1
#
_cell.length_a   1.000
_cell.length_b   1.000
_cell.length_c   1.000
_cell.angle_alpha   90.00
_cell.angle_beta   90.00
_cell.angle_gamma   90.00
#
_symmetry.space_group_name_H-M   'P 1'
#
loop_
_entity.id
_entity.type
_entity.pdbx_description
1 polymer ?
#
loop_
_entity_poly.entity_id
_entity_poly.type
_entity_poly.pdbx_seq_one_letter_code
_entity_poly.pdbx_strand_id
1 'polypeptide(L)'
;MPEPLRGLGVSPGVTAGPVYRMAAAPALPEDIPTVEDSTGEIDRAARALAAVADELNRRATAAPATAAEVLRAEALIAADPVLADAVTERIGQGRPAAWAVTDAMNEQRAAFEEMGGYFAERAADLDDIRDRAVAHLLGLPMAGVPDPGEPFVLIADDLAPADTATLDPAIVLGLVTRRGGPTGHTAILAKALGLPAVVACAGILDVEDGTVVSVDGDTGEVHPVTAAEAADVRTRAEADRRAAASLGGPGRTADGHPVKLLLNVGSAADLDGVSLDGIDGVGLFRTEFLFLGRGTAPSPAEQERAYAELFQAMDGRKVVLRTLDAGADKPLPFLGLEPEENPALGVRGLRVARSRPAVLADQLDAVARAAKATSADVWVMAPMVAT
;
A
#
# COMPACT_ATOMS: atom_id res chain seq x y z
N MET A 1 -9.88 17.99 -22.57
CA MET A 1 -10.85 18.50 -21.56
C MET A 1 -10.38 19.87 -21.09
N PRO A 2 -11.26 20.86 -20.83
CA PRO A 2 -10.80 22.23 -20.53
C PRO A 2 -10.68 22.58 -19.03
N GLU A 3 -11.10 21.73 -18.09
CA GLU A 3 -10.94 21.98 -16.63
C GLU A 3 -10.05 20.93 -15.95
N PRO A 4 -9.22 21.35 -14.97
CA PRO A 4 -8.36 20.44 -14.22
C PRO A 4 -9.16 19.54 -13.30
N LEU A 5 -8.73 18.28 -13.21
CA LEU A 5 -9.25 17.36 -12.21
C LEU A 5 -8.58 17.66 -10.87
N ARG A 6 -9.34 17.48 -9.79
CA ARG A 6 -8.87 17.72 -8.42
C ARG A 6 -9.14 16.51 -7.54
N GLY A 7 -8.13 16.15 -6.78
CA GLY A 7 -8.21 15.17 -5.71
C GLY A 7 -7.45 15.67 -4.48
N LEU A 8 -6.90 14.73 -3.73
CA LEU A 8 -6.04 14.98 -2.58
C LEU A 8 -4.60 14.62 -2.96
N GLY A 9 -3.71 15.60 -2.93
CA GLY A 9 -2.27 15.35 -3.03
C GLY A 9 -1.82 14.55 -1.80
N VAL A 10 -1.26 13.36 -2.03
CA VAL A 10 -0.84 12.46 -0.93
C VAL A 10 0.64 12.18 -0.93
N SER A 11 1.32 12.27 -2.07
CA SER A 11 2.77 12.06 -2.16
C SER A 11 3.38 13.21 -2.96
N PRO A 12 4.28 14.01 -2.37
CA PRO A 12 4.83 15.22 -2.98
C PRO A 12 5.52 15.00 -4.32
N GLY A 13 5.67 16.10 -5.07
CA GLY A 13 6.36 16.15 -6.34
C GLY A 13 5.41 16.37 -7.51
N VAL A 14 6.01 16.75 -8.65
CA VAL A 14 5.29 17.02 -9.89
C VAL A 14 5.85 16.14 -11.00
N THR A 15 4.96 15.57 -11.79
CA THR A 15 5.33 14.76 -12.96
C THR A 15 4.37 15.01 -14.11
N ALA A 16 4.70 14.52 -15.29
CA ALA A 16 3.79 14.53 -16.43
C ALA A 16 4.10 13.39 -17.41
N GLY A 17 3.05 12.80 -17.98
CA GLY A 17 3.17 11.69 -18.92
C GLY A 17 1.83 11.26 -19.49
N PRO A 18 1.82 10.36 -20.49
CA PRO A 18 0.60 9.71 -20.94
C PRO A 18 -0.02 8.94 -19.79
N VAL A 19 -1.35 8.92 -19.70
CA VAL A 19 -2.05 8.13 -18.71
C VAL A 19 -2.36 6.75 -19.24
N TYR A 20 -2.26 5.73 -18.39
CA TYR A 20 -2.82 4.42 -18.70
C TYR A 20 -3.53 3.88 -17.47
N ARG A 21 -4.74 3.36 -17.71
CA ARG A 21 -5.59 2.83 -16.66
C ARG A 21 -5.23 1.39 -16.34
N MET A 22 -5.26 1.06 -15.06
CA MET A 22 -5.33 -0.31 -14.59
C MET A 22 -6.58 -0.97 -15.19
N ALA A 23 -6.41 -2.12 -15.86
CA ALA A 23 -7.54 -2.80 -16.47
C ALA A 23 -8.60 -3.12 -15.40
N ALA A 24 -9.88 -2.91 -15.75
CA ALA A 24 -10.98 -3.29 -14.87
C ALA A 24 -11.01 -4.82 -14.70
N ALA A 25 -11.56 -5.28 -13.58
CA ALA A 25 -11.88 -6.69 -13.40
C ALA A 25 -12.69 -7.19 -14.60
N PRO A 26 -12.33 -8.35 -15.19
CA PRO A 26 -13.00 -8.85 -16.37
C PRO A 26 -14.45 -9.20 -16.03
N ALA A 27 -15.38 -8.70 -16.83
CA ALA A 27 -16.78 -9.09 -16.75
C ALA A 27 -17.00 -10.34 -17.60
N LEU A 28 -17.62 -11.37 -17.02
CA LEU A 28 -18.13 -12.49 -17.80
C LEU A 28 -19.27 -11.99 -18.71
N PRO A 29 -19.30 -12.41 -19.99
CA PRO A 29 -20.44 -12.13 -20.87
C PRO A 29 -21.76 -12.62 -20.26
N GLU A 30 -22.86 -11.91 -20.51
CA GLU A 30 -24.19 -12.34 -20.08
C GLU A 30 -24.61 -13.64 -20.77
N ASP A 31 -24.27 -13.77 -22.05
CA ASP A 31 -24.50 -14.98 -22.83
C ASP A 31 -23.47 -16.05 -22.47
N ILE A 32 -23.93 -17.13 -21.84
CA ILE A 32 -23.10 -18.26 -21.46
C ILE A 32 -22.94 -19.20 -22.67
N PRO A 33 -21.72 -19.42 -23.18
CA PRO A 33 -21.47 -20.36 -24.26
C PRO A 33 -21.88 -21.79 -23.86
N THR A 34 -22.29 -22.59 -24.84
CA THR A 34 -22.47 -24.03 -24.64
C THR A 34 -21.11 -24.71 -24.67
N VAL A 35 -20.86 -25.64 -23.74
CA VAL A 35 -19.63 -26.44 -23.73
C VAL A 35 -19.75 -27.58 -24.74
N GLU A 36 -19.02 -27.48 -25.84
CA GLU A 36 -18.95 -28.51 -26.88
C GLU A 36 -17.82 -29.53 -26.62
N ASP A 37 -16.74 -29.10 -25.97
CA ASP A 37 -15.58 -29.93 -25.61
C ASP A 37 -15.15 -29.67 -24.17
N SER A 38 -15.68 -30.48 -23.25
CA SER A 38 -15.32 -30.39 -21.82
C SER A 38 -13.84 -30.66 -21.57
N THR A 39 -13.18 -31.51 -22.37
CA THR A 39 -11.75 -31.83 -22.17
C THR A 39 -10.90 -30.61 -22.53
N GLY A 40 -11.19 -29.98 -23.66
CA GLY A 40 -10.56 -28.73 -24.08
C GLY A 40 -10.77 -27.58 -23.08
N GLU A 41 -11.97 -27.46 -22.50
CA GLU A 41 -12.25 -26.46 -21.46
C GLU A 41 -11.50 -26.71 -20.16
N ILE A 42 -11.39 -27.97 -19.70
CA ILE A 42 -10.57 -28.33 -18.52
C ILE A 42 -9.10 -27.93 -18.76
N ASP A 43 -8.58 -28.27 -19.93
CA ASP A 43 -7.22 -27.93 -20.36
C ASP A 43 -6.98 -26.42 -20.40
N ARG A 44 -7.96 -25.64 -20.87
CA ARG A 44 -7.91 -24.17 -20.87
C ARG A 44 -7.89 -23.62 -19.45
N ALA A 45 -8.76 -24.10 -18.58
CA ALA A 45 -8.83 -23.68 -17.18
C ALA A 45 -7.52 -23.97 -16.43
N ALA A 46 -6.98 -25.19 -16.58
CA ALA A 46 -5.72 -25.58 -15.96
C ALA A 46 -4.54 -24.71 -16.43
N ARG A 47 -4.45 -24.42 -17.73
CA ARG A 47 -3.42 -23.50 -18.28
C ARG A 47 -3.57 -22.08 -17.75
N ALA A 48 -4.79 -21.57 -17.61
CA ALA A 48 -5.03 -20.23 -17.08
C ALA A 48 -4.61 -20.14 -15.60
N LEU A 49 -5.02 -21.08 -14.76
CA LEU A 49 -4.62 -21.11 -13.34
C LEU A 49 -3.11 -21.26 -13.15
N ALA A 50 -2.46 -22.13 -13.95
CA ALA A 50 -1.01 -22.28 -13.94
C ALA A 50 -0.29 -20.99 -14.35
N ALA A 51 -0.79 -20.28 -15.38
CA ALA A 51 -0.21 -19.00 -15.81
C ALA A 51 -0.32 -17.93 -14.71
N VAL A 52 -1.44 -17.89 -13.97
CA VAL A 52 -1.61 -17.01 -12.81
C VAL A 52 -0.60 -17.35 -11.70
N ALA A 53 -0.46 -18.63 -11.35
CA ALA A 53 0.50 -19.07 -10.34
C ALA A 53 1.94 -18.70 -10.70
N ASP A 54 2.34 -18.90 -11.97
CA ASP A 54 3.67 -18.54 -12.47
C ASP A 54 3.92 -17.03 -12.46
N GLU A 55 2.93 -16.21 -12.83
CA GLU A 55 3.01 -14.75 -12.78
C GLU A 55 3.18 -14.25 -11.33
N LEU A 56 2.37 -14.75 -10.40
CA LEU A 56 2.46 -14.37 -8.97
C LEU A 56 3.81 -14.75 -8.36
N ASN A 57 4.36 -15.93 -8.71
CA ASN A 57 5.70 -16.34 -8.28
C ASN A 57 6.80 -15.45 -8.85
N ARG A 58 6.69 -15.02 -10.13
CA ARG A 58 7.63 -14.06 -10.72
C ARG A 58 7.58 -12.72 -10.00
N ARG A 59 6.38 -12.19 -9.73
CA ARG A 59 6.19 -10.95 -8.96
C ARG A 59 6.78 -11.05 -7.57
N ALA A 60 6.55 -12.18 -6.87
CA ALA A 60 7.11 -12.42 -5.55
C ALA A 60 8.65 -12.41 -5.51
N THR A 61 9.30 -12.69 -6.64
CA THR A 61 10.78 -12.67 -6.73
C THR A 61 11.31 -11.23 -6.79
N ALA A 62 10.55 -10.29 -7.36
CA ALA A 62 10.91 -8.89 -7.48
C ALA A 62 10.41 -8.03 -6.31
N ALA A 63 9.49 -8.53 -5.50
CA ALA A 63 8.85 -7.79 -4.42
C ALA A 63 9.67 -7.78 -3.11
N PRO A 64 9.49 -6.76 -2.24
CA PRO A 64 10.00 -6.79 -0.88
C PRO A 64 9.52 -8.02 -0.09
N ALA A 65 10.28 -8.45 0.91
CA ALA A 65 10.09 -9.74 1.60
C ALA A 65 8.64 -9.98 2.08
N THR A 66 8.00 -8.98 2.69
CA THR A 66 6.63 -9.08 3.20
C THR A 66 5.58 -9.23 2.09
N ALA A 67 5.73 -8.49 0.99
CA ALA A 67 4.86 -8.61 -0.18
C ALA A 67 5.10 -9.92 -0.93
N ALA A 68 6.35 -10.38 -0.99
CA ALA A 68 6.72 -11.65 -1.60
C ALA A 68 6.07 -12.86 -0.91
N GLU A 69 5.90 -12.84 0.41
CA GLU A 69 5.21 -13.89 1.16
C GLU A 69 3.73 -13.99 0.77
N VAL A 70 3.04 -12.84 0.65
CA VAL A 70 1.63 -12.78 0.24
C VAL A 70 1.45 -13.31 -1.18
N LEU A 71 2.25 -12.83 -2.12
CA LEU A 71 2.21 -13.25 -3.54
C LEU A 71 2.50 -14.74 -3.71
N ARG A 72 3.41 -15.32 -2.91
CA ARG A 72 3.65 -16.78 -2.91
C ARG A 72 2.46 -17.55 -2.36
N ALA A 73 1.79 -17.04 -1.32
CA ALA A 73 0.60 -17.68 -0.80
C ALA A 73 -0.54 -17.67 -1.83
N GLU A 74 -0.74 -16.57 -2.55
CA GLU A 74 -1.71 -16.48 -3.65
C GLU A 74 -1.36 -17.44 -4.80
N ALA A 75 -0.08 -17.54 -5.15
CA ALA A 75 0.38 -18.49 -6.16
C ALA A 75 0.08 -19.95 -5.76
N LEU A 76 0.20 -20.29 -4.48
CA LEU A 76 -0.17 -21.61 -3.96
C LEU A 76 -1.67 -21.89 -4.06
N ILE A 77 -2.52 -20.88 -3.81
CA ILE A 77 -3.97 -20.99 -3.97
C ILE A 77 -4.32 -21.20 -5.45
N ALA A 78 -3.71 -20.43 -6.35
CA ALA A 78 -3.93 -20.57 -7.79
C ALA A 78 -3.51 -21.95 -8.32
N ALA A 79 -2.52 -22.59 -7.70
CA ALA A 79 -2.02 -23.91 -8.05
C ALA A 79 -2.65 -25.05 -7.21
N ASP A 80 -3.66 -24.77 -6.38
CA ASP A 80 -4.25 -25.76 -5.48
C ASP A 80 -5.01 -26.86 -6.26
N PRO A 81 -4.66 -28.15 -6.09
CA PRO A 81 -5.39 -29.25 -6.69
C PRO A 81 -6.89 -29.28 -6.34
N VAL A 82 -7.27 -28.84 -5.14
CA VAL A 82 -8.69 -28.80 -4.72
C VAL A 82 -9.49 -27.81 -5.56
N LEU A 83 -8.90 -26.65 -5.86
CA LEU A 83 -9.48 -25.66 -6.76
C LEU A 83 -9.59 -26.24 -8.18
N ALA A 84 -8.54 -26.88 -8.68
CA ALA A 84 -8.53 -27.49 -10.00
C ALA A 84 -9.62 -28.58 -10.15
N ASP A 85 -9.82 -29.40 -9.13
CA ASP A 85 -10.87 -30.43 -9.09
C ASP A 85 -12.27 -29.78 -9.09
N ALA A 86 -12.48 -28.74 -8.27
CA ALA A 86 -13.75 -28.02 -8.19
C ALA A 86 -14.14 -27.31 -9.51
N VAL A 87 -13.14 -26.80 -10.24
CA VAL A 87 -13.32 -26.23 -11.58
C VAL A 87 -13.65 -27.33 -12.59
N THR A 88 -12.92 -28.45 -12.54
CA THR A 88 -13.12 -29.61 -13.43
C THR A 88 -14.54 -30.19 -13.28
N GLU A 89 -15.03 -30.32 -12.05
CA GLU A 89 -16.38 -30.78 -11.77
C GLU A 89 -17.44 -29.89 -12.44
N ARG A 90 -17.32 -28.57 -12.29
CA ARG A 90 -18.24 -27.59 -12.89
C ARG A 90 -18.22 -27.63 -14.42
N ILE A 91 -17.04 -27.79 -15.02
CA ILE A 91 -16.92 -27.97 -16.48
C ILE A 91 -17.59 -29.27 -16.93
N GLY A 92 -17.47 -30.34 -16.15
CA GLY A 92 -18.20 -31.60 -16.36
C GLY A 92 -19.72 -31.45 -16.29
N GLN A 93 -20.22 -30.45 -15.55
CA GLN A 93 -21.63 -30.08 -15.48
C GLN A 93 -22.07 -29.11 -16.60
N GLY A 94 -21.20 -28.81 -17.56
CA GLY A 94 -21.50 -27.98 -18.73
C GLY A 94 -21.26 -26.48 -18.52
N ARG A 95 -20.54 -26.07 -17.46
CA ARG A 95 -20.09 -24.67 -17.29
C ARG A 95 -18.82 -24.43 -18.13
N PRO A 96 -18.74 -23.37 -18.95
CA PRO A 96 -17.49 -23.04 -19.64
C PRO A 96 -16.41 -22.61 -18.64
N ALA A 97 -15.14 -22.75 -19.01
CA ALA A 97 -13.99 -22.60 -18.12
C ALA A 97 -14.00 -21.29 -17.32
N ALA A 98 -14.28 -20.14 -17.97
CA ALA A 98 -14.29 -18.84 -17.29
C ALA A 98 -15.36 -18.76 -16.19
N TRP A 99 -16.54 -19.32 -16.43
CA TRP A 99 -17.62 -19.39 -15.44
C TRP A 99 -17.31 -20.40 -14.34
N ALA A 100 -16.74 -21.56 -14.70
CA ALA A 100 -16.37 -22.59 -13.74
C ALA A 100 -15.31 -22.08 -12.75
N VAL A 101 -14.29 -21.35 -13.23
CA VAL A 101 -13.28 -20.69 -12.39
C VAL A 101 -13.93 -19.63 -11.49
N THR A 102 -14.78 -18.76 -12.04
CA THR A 102 -15.50 -17.75 -11.25
C THR A 102 -16.35 -18.39 -10.15
N ASP A 103 -17.12 -19.43 -10.46
CA ASP A 103 -17.99 -20.09 -9.48
C ASP A 103 -17.18 -20.77 -8.37
N ALA A 104 -16.09 -21.46 -8.72
CA ALA A 104 -15.24 -22.15 -7.73
C ALA A 104 -14.55 -21.15 -6.80
N MET A 105 -14.01 -20.06 -7.34
CA MET A 105 -13.39 -19.00 -6.55
C MET A 105 -14.39 -18.27 -5.67
N ASN A 106 -15.60 -17.99 -6.17
CA ASN A 106 -16.64 -17.34 -5.38
C ASN A 106 -17.11 -18.20 -4.21
N GLU A 107 -17.19 -19.53 -4.37
CA GLU A 107 -17.49 -20.44 -3.26
C GLU A 107 -16.38 -20.41 -2.20
N GLN A 108 -15.12 -20.47 -2.62
CA GLN A 108 -13.97 -20.41 -1.72
C GLN A 108 -13.87 -19.06 -1.00
N ARG A 109 -14.20 -17.96 -1.70
CA ARG A 109 -14.31 -16.61 -1.16
C ARG A 109 -15.39 -16.53 -0.08
N ALA A 110 -16.57 -17.07 -0.33
CA ALA A 110 -17.65 -17.10 0.67
C ALA A 110 -17.24 -17.88 1.92
N ALA A 111 -16.55 -19.01 1.76
CA ALA A 111 -16.02 -19.77 2.90
C ALA A 111 -14.99 -18.97 3.71
N PHE A 112 -14.12 -18.19 3.06
CA PHE A 112 -13.15 -17.31 3.73
C PHE A 112 -13.85 -16.19 4.51
N GLU A 113 -14.90 -15.60 3.94
CA GLU A 113 -15.71 -14.60 4.63
C GLU A 113 -16.42 -15.16 5.86
N GLU A 114 -16.99 -16.37 5.76
CA GLU A 114 -17.66 -17.04 6.89
C GLU A 114 -16.71 -17.37 8.04
N MET A 115 -15.45 -17.71 7.75
CA MET A 115 -14.42 -17.98 8.75
C MET A 115 -14.04 -16.73 9.57
N GLY A 116 -14.28 -15.53 9.03
CA GLY A 116 -14.03 -14.25 9.71
C GLY A 116 -12.56 -13.96 10.01
N GLY A 117 -12.32 -12.80 10.63
CA GLY A 117 -10.99 -12.35 11.03
C GLY A 117 -10.01 -12.30 9.85
N TYR A 118 -8.83 -12.90 10.04
CA TYR A 118 -7.76 -12.94 9.04
C TYR A 118 -8.20 -13.51 7.69
N PHE A 119 -9.08 -14.53 7.66
CA PHE A 119 -9.52 -15.13 6.39
C PHE A 119 -10.45 -14.22 5.60
N ALA A 120 -11.34 -13.51 6.28
CA ALA A 120 -12.24 -12.55 5.65
C ALA A 120 -11.48 -11.35 5.06
N GLU A 121 -10.41 -10.88 5.74
CA GLU A 121 -9.54 -9.82 5.21
C GLU A 121 -8.82 -10.23 3.92
N ARG A 122 -8.60 -11.53 3.70
CA ARG A 122 -7.95 -12.09 2.51
C ARG A 122 -8.91 -12.57 1.43
N ALA A 123 -10.21 -12.39 1.60
CA ALA A 123 -11.20 -12.74 0.59
C ALA A 123 -10.97 -11.98 -0.74
N ALA A 124 -10.46 -10.75 -0.66
CA ALA A 124 -10.10 -9.95 -1.83
C ALA A 124 -8.92 -10.53 -2.64
N ASP A 125 -8.03 -11.28 -2.01
CA ASP A 125 -6.92 -11.95 -2.71
C ASP A 125 -7.47 -13.04 -3.67
N LEU A 126 -8.58 -13.70 -3.29
CA LEU A 126 -9.27 -14.68 -4.14
C LEU A 126 -9.95 -14.02 -5.35
N ASP A 127 -10.42 -12.78 -5.18
CA ASP A 127 -10.96 -11.98 -6.29
C ASP A 127 -9.88 -11.71 -7.33
N ASP A 128 -8.65 -11.37 -6.91
CA ASP A 128 -7.52 -11.14 -7.83
C ASP A 128 -7.14 -12.40 -8.62
N ILE A 129 -7.00 -13.55 -7.94
CA ILE A 129 -6.67 -14.81 -8.63
C ILE A 129 -7.75 -15.17 -9.66
N ARG A 130 -9.03 -15.05 -9.26
CA ARG A 130 -10.18 -15.26 -10.15
C ARG A 130 -10.08 -14.36 -11.37
N ASP A 131 -9.93 -13.07 -11.17
CA ASP A 131 -9.97 -12.05 -12.23
C ASP A 131 -8.80 -12.24 -13.20
N ARG A 132 -7.61 -12.57 -12.71
CA ARG A 132 -6.46 -12.90 -13.57
C ARG A 132 -6.72 -14.15 -14.43
N ALA A 133 -7.29 -15.19 -13.83
CA ALA A 133 -7.59 -16.44 -14.55
C ALA A 133 -8.69 -16.23 -15.62
N VAL A 134 -9.73 -15.46 -15.29
CA VAL A 134 -10.79 -15.11 -16.25
C VAL A 134 -10.25 -14.26 -17.39
N ALA A 135 -9.38 -13.28 -17.11
CA ALA A 135 -8.74 -12.48 -18.15
C ALA A 135 -7.93 -13.35 -19.12
N HIS A 136 -7.15 -14.31 -18.61
CA HIS A 136 -6.46 -15.29 -19.44
C HIS A 136 -7.41 -16.12 -20.31
N LEU A 137 -8.53 -16.58 -19.74
CA LEU A 137 -9.49 -17.43 -20.44
C LEU A 137 -10.25 -16.70 -21.55
N LEU A 138 -10.54 -15.42 -21.35
CA LEU A 138 -11.26 -14.58 -22.29
C LEU A 138 -10.35 -13.81 -23.26
N GLY A 139 -9.03 -13.86 -23.07
CA GLY A 139 -8.07 -13.08 -23.86
C GLY A 139 -8.20 -11.57 -23.61
N LEU A 140 -8.63 -11.19 -22.40
CA LEU A 140 -8.76 -9.79 -21.98
C LEU A 140 -7.42 -9.31 -21.39
N PRO A 141 -7.16 -7.98 -21.38
CA PRO A 141 -6.05 -7.41 -20.65
C PRO A 141 -6.05 -7.88 -19.19
N MET A 142 -4.87 -8.25 -18.68
CA MET A 142 -4.69 -8.71 -17.31
C MET A 142 -5.04 -7.59 -16.33
N ALA A 143 -5.73 -7.92 -15.23
CA ALA A 143 -5.91 -6.99 -14.12
C ALA A 143 -4.55 -6.65 -13.49
N GLY A 144 -4.34 -5.36 -13.21
CA GLY A 144 -3.10 -4.83 -12.62
C GLY A 144 -2.40 -3.77 -13.49
N VAL A 145 -1.17 -3.43 -13.09
CA VAL A 145 -0.39 -2.33 -13.68
C VAL A 145 -0.11 -2.62 -15.17
N PRO A 146 -0.50 -1.73 -16.11
CA PRO A 146 -0.26 -1.92 -17.54
C PRO A 146 1.22 -1.72 -17.91
N ASP A 147 1.62 -2.32 -19.04
CA ASP A 147 2.92 -2.08 -19.67
C ASP A 147 2.70 -1.54 -21.10
N PRO A 148 2.55 -0.22 -21.26
CA PRO A 148 2.40 0.41 -22.57
C PRO A 148 3.72 0.49 -23.36
N GLY A 149 4.85 0.04 -22.80
CA GLY A 149 6.18 0.15 -23.42
C GLY A 149 6.81 1.55 -23.34
N GLU A 150 6.23 2.45 -22.54
CA GLU A 150 6.74 3.81 -22.29
C GLU A 150 6.44 4.26 -20.85
N PRO A 151 7.23 5.21 -20.28
CA PRO A 151 6.93 5.74 -18.95
C PRO A 151 5.59 6.50 -18.90
N PHE A 152 4.80 6.26 -17.87
CA PHE A 152 3.41 6.71 -17.82
C PHE A 152 2.87 7.07 -16.43
N VAL A 153 1.74 7.77 -16.39
CA VAL A 153 0.97 8.04 -15.16
C VAL A 153 -0.10 6.95 -15.01
N LEU A 154 -0.06 6.21 -13.92
CA LEU A 154 -1.01 5.14 -13.64
C LEU A 154 -2.33 5.71 -13.10
N ILE A 155 -3.44 5.38 -13.76
CA ILE A 155 -4.79 5.67 -13.29
C ILE A 155 -5.43 4.38 -12.75
N ALA A 156 -6.07 4.43 -11.58
CA ALA A 156 -6.85 3.30 -11.08
C ALA A 156 -8.10 3.74 -10.30
N ASP A 157 -9.04 2.82 -10.10
CA ASP A 157 -10.18 3.07 -9.20
C ASP A 157 -9.70 3.20 -7.75
N ASP A 158 -8.94 2.19 -7.33
CA ASP A 158 -8.14 2.10 -6.12
C ASP A 158 -6.94 1.18 -6.44
N LEU A 159 -5.97 1.08 -5.54
CA LEU A 159 -4.83 0.18 -5.70
C LEU A 159 -4.73 -0.78 -4.52
N ALA A 160 -4.74 -2.08 -4.82
CA ALA A 160 -4.52 -3.11 -3.82
C ALA A 160 -3.03 -3.16 -3.40
N PRO A 161 -2.71 -3.60 -2.17
CA PRO A 161 -1.32 -3.73 -1.72
C PRO A 161 -0.43 -4.56 -2.68
N ALA A 162 -0.97 -5.65 -3.23
CA ALA A 162 -0.26 -6.51 -4.18
C ALA A 162 0.11 -5.79 -5.48
N ASP A 163 -0.78 -4.96 -6.04
CA ASP A 163 -0.52 -4.19 -7.25
C ASP A 163 0.55 -3.13 -7.02
N THR A 164 0.46 -2.45 -5.87
CA THR A 164 1.40 -1.38 -5.52
C THR A 164 2.83 -1.89 -5.36
N ALA A 165 3.02 -3.12 -4.85
CA ALA A 165 4.34 -3.75 -4.69
C ALA A 165 5.05 -4.05 -6.03
N THR A 166 4.32 -4.02 -7.15
CA THR A 166 4.86 -4.27 -8.49
C THR A 166 5.16 -3.00 -9.28
N LEU A 167 4.91 -1.82 -8.69
CA LEU A 167 5.18 -0.54 -9.33
C LEU A 167 6.70 -0.34 -9.46
N ASP A 168 7.17 -0.19 -10.69
CA ASP A 168 8.54 0.23 -11.00
C ASP A 168 8.57 1.77 -11.18
N PRO A 169 9.24 2.52 -10.30
CA PRO A 169 9.35 3.98 -10.41
C PRO A 169 10.11 4.47 -11.66
N ALA A 170 10.82 3.57 -12.37
CA ALA A 170 11.45 3.90 -13.65
C ALA A 170 10.42 3.98 -14.79
N ILE A 171 9.28 3.30 -14.65
CA ILE A 171 8.23 3.20 -15.68
C ILE A 171 6.99 3.98 -15.25
N VAL A 172 6.53 3.81 -14.00
CA VAL A 172 5.39 4.54 -13.45
C VAL A 172 5.87 5.88 -12.92
N LEU A 173 5.52 6.95 -13.64
CA LEU A 173 5.92 8.32 -13.35
C LEU A 173 5.17 8.96 -12.18
N GLY A 174 3.94 8.50 -11.92
CA GLY A 174 3.05 9.02 -10.89
C GLY A 174 1.73 8.25 -10.83
N LEU A 175 0.93 8.51 -9.80
CA LEU A 175 -0.27 7.74 -9.46
C LEU A 175 -1.49 8.66 -9.32
N VAL A 176 -2.60 8.32 -9.96
CA VAL A 176 -3.89 9.00 -9.73
C VAL A 176 -5.00 7.98 -9.52
N THR A 177 -5.67 8.05 -8.36
CA THR A 177 -6.76 7.12 -8.03
C THR A 177 -8.09 7.85 -7.83
N ARG A 178 -9.19 7.18 -8.22
CA ARG A 178 -10.54 7.73 -8.02
C ARG A 178 -10.95 7.72 -6.56
N ARG A 179 -10.59 6.66 -5.83
CA ARG A 179 -10.83 6.45 -4.41
C ARG A 179 -9.51 6.60 -3.63
N GLY A 180 -9.53 6.27 -2.35
CA GLY A 180 -8.36 6.35 -1.47
C GLY A 180 -8.33 7.60 -0.60
N GLY A 181 -7.40 7.61 0.35
CA GLY A 181 -7.22 8.71 1.31
C GLY A 181 -5.76 8.91 1.69
N PRO A 182 -5.43 10.02 2.38
CA PRO A 182 -4.04 10.41 2.68
C PRO A 182 -3.28 9.45 3.59
N THR A 183 -4.00 8.54 4.27
CA THR A 183 -3.46 7.49 5.14
C THR A 183 -3.68 6.09 4.58
N GLY A 184 -4.24 5.95 3.37
CA GLY A 184 -4.47 4.65 2.73
C GLY A 184 -3.17 4.02 2.22
N HIS A 185 -3.23 2.72 1.92
CA HIS A 185 -2.07 1.94 1.42
C HIS A 185 -1.42 2.58 0.19
N THR A 186 -2.21 3.06 -0.77
CA THR A 186 -1.75 3.80 -1.95
C THR A 186 -0.90 5.02 -1.59
N ALA A 187 -1.33 5.82 -0.61
CA ALA A 187 -0.62 7.02 -0.17
C ALA A 187 0.69 6.70 0.55
N ILE A 188 0.71 5.61 1.34
CA ILE A 188 1.91 5.15 2.03
C ILE A 188 2.94 4.66 1.01
N LEU A 189 2.53 3.82 0.05
CA LEU A 189 3.48 3.27 -0.91
C LEU A 189 3.97 4.32 -1.91
N ALA A 190 3.10 5.21 -2.39
CA ALA A 190 3.52 6.30 -3.26
C ALA A 190 4.66 7.12 -2.65
N LYS A 191 4.60 7.39 -1.33
CA LYS A 191 5.68 8.07 -0.60
C LYS A 191 6.94 7.22 -0.53
N ALA A 192 6.80 5.94 -0.20
CA ALA A 192 7.93 5.02 -0.11
C ALA A 192 8.68 4.87 -1.44
N LEU A 193 7.94 4.88 -2.56
CA LEU A 193 8.49 4.82 -3.92
C LEU A 193 8.91 6.19 -4.46
N GLY A 194 8.66 7.28 -3.74
CA GLY A 194 8.94 8.64 -4.20
C GLY A 194 8.13 9.07 -5.43
N LEU A 195 6.96 8.47 -5.65
CA LEU A 195 6.06 8.75 -6.77
C LEU A 195 5.10 9.88 -6.40
N PRO A 196 4.98 10.93 -7.23
CA PRO A 196 3.91 11.91 -7.12
C PRO A 196 2.54 11.22 -7.17
N ALA A 197 1.65 11.53 -6.22
CA ALA A 197 0.37 10.84 -6.15
C ALA A 197 -0.80 11.73 -5.71
N VAL A 198 -1.93 11.53 -6.41
CA VAL A 198 -3.22 12.16 -6.11
C VAL A 198 -4.29 11.07 -5.93
N VAL A 199 -5.07 11.14 -4.85
CA VAL A 199 -6.15 10.18 -4.57
C VAL A 199 -7.49 10.91 -4.50
N ALA A 200 -8.60 10.15 -4.41
CA ALA A 200 -9.95 10.73 -4.34
C ALA A 200 -10.29 11.66 -5.54
N CYS A 201 -9.73 11.38 -6.72
CA CYS A 201 -9.90 12.18 -7.92
C CYS A 201 -11.06 11.63 -8.79
N ALA A 202 -12.30 12.04 -8.50
CA ALA A 202 -13.52 11.41 -9.03
C ALA A 202 -13.57 11.25 -10.56
N GLY A 203 -13.12 12.25 -11.33
CA GLY A 203 -13.19 12.26 -12.81
C GLY A 203 -12.00 11.61 -13.52
N ILE A 204 -11.04 11.02 -12.80
CA ILE A 204 -9.83 10.48 -13.43
C ILE A 204 -10.13 9.27 -14.32
N LEU A 205 -11.16 8.48 -13.99
CA LEU A 205 -11.53 7.32 -14.79
C LEU A 205 -12.19 7.68 -16.12
N ASP A 206 -12.52 8.93 -16.37
CA ASP A 206 -13.10 9.38 -17.64
C ASP A 206 -12.01 9.82 -18.65
N VAL A 207 -10.74 9.85 -18.23
CA VAL A 207 -9.62 10.23 -19.08
C VAL A 207 -9.22 9.06 -19.99
N GLU A 208 -9.13 9.31 -21.30
CA GLU A 208 -8.73 8.28 -22.27
C GLU A 208 -7.24 7.91 -22.12
N ASP A 209 -6.93 6.62 -22.27
CA ASP A 209 -5.56 6.13 -22.26
C ASP A 209 -4.72 6.81 -23.35
N GLY A 210 -3.46 7.13 -23.05
CA GLY A 210 -2.57 7.92 -23.89
C GLY A 210 -2.75 9.44 -23.77
N THR A 211 -3.79 9.94 -23.09
CA THR A 211 -3.92 11.38 -22.80
C THR A 211 -2.76 11.82 -21.92
N VAL A 212 -2.06 12.88 -22.33
CA VAL A 212 -0.93 13.41 -21.54
C VAL A 212 -1.45 14.34 -20.45
N VAL A 213 -1.07 14.08 -19.21
CA VAL A 213 -1.43 14.89 -18.05
C VAL A 213 -0.22 15.27 -17.23
N SER A 214 -0.27 16.42 -16.56
CA SER A 214 0.57 16.69 -15.40
C SER A 214 -0.15 16.28 -14.12
N VAL A 215 0.62 15.79 -13.16
CA VAL A 215 0.15 15.40 -11.83
C VAL A 215 0.98 16.16 -10.81
N ASP A 216 0.30 16.92 -9.96
CA ASP A 216 0.89 17.62 -8.83
C ASP A 216 0.44 16.94 -7.53
N GLY A 217 1.36 16.17 -6.94
CA GLY A 217 1.13 15.45 -5.71
C GLY A 217 1.17 16.32 -4.45
N ASP A 218 1.58 17.59 -4.56
CA ASP A 218 1.54 18.57 -3.48
C ASP A 218 0.17 19.26 -3.42
N THR A 219 -0.34 19.74 -4.57
CA THR A 219 -1.61 20.47 -4.63
C THR A 219 -2.83 19.57 -4.85
N GLY A 220 -2.64 18.36 -5.37
CA GLY A 220 -3.72 17.44 -5.71
C GLY A 220 -4.38 17.73 -7.06
N GLU A 221 -3.73 18.51 -7.92
CA GLU A 221 -4.26 18.87 -9.24
C GLU A 221 -3.71 17.97 -10.35
N VAL A 222 -4.59 17.64 -11.30
CA VAL A 222 -4.24 16.88 -12.51
C VAL A 222 -4.73 17.67 -13.73
N HIS A 223 -3.81 18.07 -14.59
CA HIS A 223 -4.11 18.92 -15.75
C HIS A 223 -3.81 18.19 -17.05
N PRO A 224 -4.68 18.21 -18.07
CA PRO A 224 -4.31 17.80 -19.40
C PRO A 224 -3.25 18.77 -19.96
N VAL A 225 -2.17 18.24 -20.52
CA VAL A 225 -1.07 19.03 -21.08
C VAL A 225 -0.65 18.48 -22.43
N THR A 226 0.06 19.28 -23.21
CA THR A 226 0.72 18.81 -24.43
C THR A 226 1.98 18.01 -24.12
N ALA A 227 2.46 17.20 -25.06
CA ALA A 227 3.71 16.45 -24.89
C ALA A 227 4.93 17.37 -24.65
N ALA A 228 4.93 18.57 -25.23
CA ALA A 228 5.98 19.57 -25.01
C ALA A 228 5.95 20.12 -23.57
N GLU A 229 4.77 20.48 -23.08
CA GLU A 229 4.57 20.93 -21.69
C GLU A 229 4.93 19.82 -20.69
N ALA A 230 4.61 18.56 -20.99
CA ALA A 230 5.00 17.43 -20.15
C ALA A 230 6.51 17.28 -20.02
N ALA A 231 7.26 17.48 -21.12
CA ALA A 231 8.73 17.46 -21.09
C ALA A 231 9.30 18.61 -20.25
N ASP A 232 8.72 19.81 -20.37
CA ASP A 232 9.10 20.97 -19.55
C ASP A 232 8.82 20.74 -18.06
N VAL A 233 7.65 20.18 -17.72
CA VAL A 233 7.27 19.82 -16.34
C VAL A 233 8.29 18.84 -15.75
N ARG A 234 8.60 17.75 -16.45
CA ARG A 234 9.58 16.76 -15.96
C ARG A 234 10.98 17.36 -15.80
N THR A 235 11.42 18.18 -16.75
CA THR A 235 12.73 18.85 -16.69
C THR A 235 12.83 19.78 -15.47
N ARG A 236 11.77 20.54 -15.18
CA ARG A 236 11.70 21.40 -14.00
C ARG A 236 11.69 20.59 -12.71
N ALA A 237 10.85 19.55 -12.63
CA ALA A 237 10.80 18.67 -11.46
C ALA A 237 12.14 17.97 -11.18
N GLU A 238 12.90 17.60 -12.21
CA GLU A 238 14.27 17.09 -12.06
C GLU A 238 15.28 18.16 -11.62
N ALA A 239 15.14 19.40 -12.10
CA ALA A 239 15.97 20.51 -11.63
C ALA A 239 15.69 20.82 -10.16
N ASP A 240 14.42 20.86 -9.77
CA ASP A 240 13.98 21.12 -8.40
C ASP A 240 14.44 20.00 -7.45
N ARG A 241 14.32 18.72 -7.86
CA ARG A 241 14.86 17.58 -7.10
C ARG A 241 16.37 17.69 -6.91
N ARG A 242 17.13 18.07 -7.95
CA ARG A 242 18.59 18.28 -7.85
C ARG A 242 18.96 19.46 -6.96
N ALA A 243 18.19 20.55 -7.03
CA ALA A 243 18.37 21.71 -6.17
C ALA A 243 18.05 21.36 -4.71
N ALA A 244 16.96 20.63 -4.45
CA ALA A 244 16.62 20.16 -3.12
C ALA A 244 17.69 19.22 -2.55
N ALA A 245 18.23 18.30 -3.37
CA ALA A 245 19.30 17.40 -2.97
C ALA A 245 20.64 18.11 -2.69
N SER A 246 20.83 19.34 -3.21
CA SER A 246 22.01 20.16 -2.91
C SER A 246 21.81 21.09 -1.70
N LEU A 247 20.59 21.18 -1.16
CA LEU A 247 20.35 21.83 0.12
C LEU A 247 21.01 21.01 1.24
N GLY A 248 21.71 21.70 2.12
CA GLY A 248 22.38 21.09 3.26
C GLY A 248 22.68 22.10 4.36
N GLY A 249 23.11 21.60 5.51
CA GLY A 249 23.36 22.39 6.71
C GLY A 249 22.16 22.45 7.66
N PRO A 250 22.33 23.05 8.85
CA PRO A 250 21.28 23.12 9.86
C PRO A 250 20.13 24.03 9.39
N GLY A 251 18.89 23.64 9.67
CA GLY A 251 17.71 24.43 9.32
C GLY A 251 17.76 25.84 9.93
N ARG A 252 17.61 26.87 9.08
CA ARG A 252 17.61 28.28 9.48
C ARG A 252 16.70 29.11 8.57
N THR A 253 16.10 30.16 9.12
CA THR A 253 15.41 31.21 8.34
C THR A 253 16.41 32.11 7.61
N ALA A 254 15.94 32.95 6.69
CA ALA A 254 16.78 33.89 5.92
C ALA A 254 17.52 34.92 6.80
N ASP A 255 16.99 35.25 7.99
CA ASP A 255 17.63 36.12 9.00
C ASP A 255 18.47 35.33 10.03
N GLY A 256 18.63 34.02 9.85
CA GLY A 256 19.55 33.16 10.60
C GLY A 256 18.97 32.49 11.85
N HIS A 257 17.67 32.66 12.14
CA HIS A 257 17.02 31.98 13.27
C HIS A 257 17.07 30.46 13.08
N PRO A 258 17.64 29.69 14.05
CA PRO A 258 17.73 28.25 13.94
C PRO A 258 16.36 27.59 14.07
N VAL A 259 16.04 26.69 13.14
CA VAL A 259 14.82 25.88 13.12
C VAL A 259 15.24 24.42 13.05
N LYS A 260 14.80 23.62 14.03
CA LYS A 260 15.15 22.20 14.04
C LYS A 260 14.41 21.46 12.93
N LEU A 261 15.13 20.70 12.12
CA LEU A 261 14.57 19.80 11.13
C LEU A 261 14.59 18.39 11.68
N LEU A 262 13.41 17.85 11.96
CA LEU A 262 13.25 16.56 12.63
C LEU A 262 12.43 15.60 11.76
N LEU A 263 12.84 14.33 11.70
CA LEU A 263 12.18 13.31 10.92
C LEU A 263 10.93 12.75 11.61
N ASN A 264 9.97 12.30 10.81
CA ASN A 264 8.84 11.49 11.24
C ASN A 264 9.05 10.07 10.70
N VAL A 265 9.21 9.09 11.57
CA VAL A 265 9.52 7.70 11.22
C VAL A 265 8.58 6.73 11.93
N GLY A 266 8.40 5.56 11.36
CA GLY A 266 7.67 4.41 11.92
C GLY A 266 8.57 3.22 12.27
N SER A 267 9.79 3.16 11.75
CA SER A 267 10.78 2.12 12.06
C SER A 267 12.22 2.58 11.80
N ALA A 268 13.21 1.78 12.19
CA ALA A 268 14.60 2.03 11.84
C ALA A 268 14.86 1.93 10.33
N ALA A 269 14.10 1.10 9.61
CA ALA A 269 14.23 0.94 8.15
C ALA A 269 13.86 2.22 7.38
N ASP A 270 13.07 3.13 7.97
CA ASP A 270 12.77 4.43 7.34
C ASP A 270 14.00 5.35 7.26
N LEU A 271 15.10 4.98 7.92
CA LEU A 271 16.38 5.69 7.86
C LEU A 271 17.34 5.10 6.81
N ASP A 272 16.99 3.96 6.20
CA ASP A 272 17.85 3.30 5.22
C ASP A 272 18.04 4.18 3.99
N GLY A 273 19.30 4.51 3.68
CA GLY A 273 19.65 5.39 2.56
C GLY A 273 19.36 6.88 2.80
N VAL A 274 18.86 7.26 3.99
CA VAL A 274 18.62 8.67 4.34
C VAL A 274 19.90 9.29 4.89
N SER A 275 20.36 10.38 4.25
CA SER A 275 21.43 11.19 4.84
C SER A 275 20.91 11.93 6.07
N LEU A 276 21.61 11.78 7.20
CA LEU A 276 21.31 12.50 8.43
C LEU A 276 22.01 13.86 8.52
N ASP A 277 22.71 14.28 7.46
CA ASP A 277 23.35 15.59 7.41
C ASP A 277 22.29 16.71 7.44
N GLY A 278 22.41 17.64 8.38
CA GLY A 278 21.44 18.74 8.56
C GLY A 278 20.15 18.35 9.28
N ILE A 279 19.97 17.08 9.67
CA ILE A 279 18.80 16.58 10.41
C ILE A 279 19.07 16.62 11.92
N ASP A 280 18.26 17.33 12.72
CA ASP A 280 18.48 17.45 14.17
C ASP A 280 18.04 16.21 14.99
N GLY A 281 17.44 15.21 14.33
CA GLY A 281 16.98 13.95 14.93
C GLY A 281 15.60 13.53 14.43
N VAL A 282 14.88 12.78 15.26
CA VAL A 282 13.51 12.30 15.04
C VAL A 282 12.55 13.07 15.95
N GLY A 283 11.57 13.74 15.35
CA GLY A 283 10.56 14.55 16.02
C GLY A 283 9.28 13.77 16.29
N LEU A 284 9.09 12.64 15.61
CA LEU A 284 8.01 11.70 15.84
C LEU A 284 8.44 10.30 15.41
N PHE A 285 8.59 9.41 16.37
CA PHE A 285 8.64 7.97 16.13
C PHE A 285 7.27 7.36 16.45
N ARG A 286 6.59 6.92 15.39
CA ARG A 286 5.28 6.28 15.40
C ARG A 286 5.41 4.81 15.76
N THR A 287 5.05 4.44 16.98
CA THR A 287 5.22 3.07 17.46
C THR A 287 4.17 2.11 16.93
N GLU A 288 3.08 2.60 16.32
CA GLU A 288 1.93 1.79 15.90
C GLU A 288 2.31 0.67 14.93
N PHE A 289 3.28 0.89 14.03
CA PHE A 289 3.72 -0.10 13.06
C PHE A 289 4.27 -1.39 13.69
N LEU A 290 4.80 -1.31 14.92
CA LEU A 290 5.25 -2.48 15.66
C LEU A 290 4.08 -3.34 16.16
N PHE A 291 2.87 -2.78 16.25
CA PHE A 291 1.69 -3.43 16.84
C PHE A 291 0.64 -3.84 15.80
N LEU A 292 0.51 -3.10 14.69
CA LEU A 292 -0.54 -3.29 13.68
C LEU A 292 -0.54 -4.71 13.10
N GLY A 293 -1.74 -5.28 12.92
CA GLY A 293 -1.94 -6.59 12.28
C GLY A 293 -1.53 -7.79 13.13
N ARG A 294 -1.02 -7.59 14.36
CA ARG A 294 -0.61 -8.70 15.23
C ARG A 294 -1.80 -9.25 16.02
N GLY A 295 -1.89 -10.58 16.11
CA GLY A 295 -2.86 -11.25 16.98
C GLY A 295 -2.56 -11.09 18.48
N THR A 296 -1.30 -10.87 18.85
CA THR A 296 -0.82 -10.65 20.22
C THR A 296 0.07 -9.42 20.30
N ALA A 297 0.03 -8.70 21.42
CA ALA A 297 0.91 -7.55 21.63
C ALA A 297 2.39 -7.95 21.55
N PRO A 298 3.27 -7.13 20.93
CA PRO A 298 4.71 -7.37 20.95
C PRO A 298 5.22 -7.37 22.38
N SER A 299 6.05 -8.34 22.71
CA SER A 299 6.64 -8.47 24.04
C SER A 299 7.55 -7.27 24.37
N PRO A 300 7.77 -6.97 25.66
CA PRO A 300 8.68 -5.89 26.06
C PRO A 300 10.10 -6.03 25.49
N ALA A 301 10.57 -7.26 25.24
CA ALA A 301 11.88 -7.53 24.65
C ALA A 301 11.91 -7.26 23.13
N GLU A 302 10.82 -7.53 22.40
CA GLU A 302 10.69 -7.14 21.00
C GLU A 302 10.62 -5.62 20.85
N GLN A 303 9.84 -4.97 21.72
CA GLN A 303 9.74 -3.51 21.76
C GLN A 303 11.10 -2.85 22.04
N GLU A 304 11.83 -3.34 23.04
CA GLU A 304 13.16 -2.84 23.37
C GLU A 304 14.12 -2.94 22.19
N ARG A 305 14.13 -4.09 21.50
CA ARG A 305 15.00 -4.30 20.32
C ARG A 305 14.68 -3.30 19.21
N ALA A 306 13.41 -3.19 18.83
CA ALA A 306 12.97 -2.28 17.78
C ALA A 306 13.26 -0.80 18.12
N TYR A 307 13.11 -0.42 19.38
CA TYR A 307 13.39 0.95 19.82
C TYR A 307 14.90 1.22 19.87
N ALA A 308 15.69 0.26 20.36
CA ALA A 308 17.15 0.36 20.42
C ALA A 308 17.78 0.51 19.03
N GLU A 309 17.27 -0.20 18.02
CA GLU A 309 17.72 -0.07 16.62
C GLU A 309 17.61 1.38 16.12
N LEU A 310 16.43 2.01 16.30
CA LEU A 310 16.23 3.41 15.90
C LEU A 310 17.08 4.38 16.73
N PHE A 311 17.13 4.17 18.06
CA PHE A 311 17.88 5.05 18.95
C PHE A 311 19.39 4.99 18.65
N GLN A 312 19.91 3.81 18.32
CA GLN A 312 21.31 3.64 17.93
C GLN A 312 21.61 4.34 16.61
N ALA A 313 20.71 4.28 15.63
CA ALA A 313 20.87 4.98 14.35
C ALA A 313 20.88 6.53 14.51
N MET A 314 20.32 7.04 15.60
CA MET A 314 20.25 8.47 15.89
C MET A 314 21.40 8.98 16.77
N ASP A 315 22.40 8.17 17.10
CA ASP A 315 23.63 8.47 17.87
C ASP A 315 23.77 9.91 18.41
N GLY A 316 23.28 10.15 19.64
CA GLY A 316 23.37 11.46 20.31
C GLY A 316 22.35 12.52 19.89
N ARG A 317 21.53 12.26 18.86
CA ARG A 317 20.46 13.14 18.39
C ARG A 317 19.15 12.86 19.14
N LYS A 318 18.23 13.82 19.01
CA LYS A 318 16.90 13.74 19.65
C LYS A 318 16.04 12.67 18.99
N VAL A 319 15.32 11.88 19.79
CA VAL A 319 14.28 10.97 19.32
C VAL A 319 13.03 11.13 20.18
N VAL A 320 11.94 11.63 19.59
CA VAL A 320 10.65 11.74 20.27
C VAL A 320 9.79 10.54 19.92
N LEU A 321 9.72 9.57 20.83
CA LEU A 321 8.86 8.40 20.70
C LEU A 321 7.44 8.72 21.17
N ARG A 322 6.46 8.44 20.31
CA ARG A 322 5.04 8.54 20.68
C ARG A 322 4.54 7.19 21.16
N THR A 323 3.99 7.15 22.37
CA THR A 323 3.34 5.92 22.87
C THR A 323 2.19 5.51 21.96
N LEU A 324 1.77 4.25 22.04
CA LEU A 324 0.84 3.64 21.09
C LEU A 324 -0.44 4.49 20.91
N ASP A 325 -0.65 5.06 19.72
CA ASP A 325 -1.93 5.65 19.32
C ASP A 325 -2.89 4.57 18.79
N ALA A 326 -3.44 3.73 19.66
CA ALA A 326 -4.41 2.70 19.29
C ALA A 326 -5.85 3.22 19.32
N GLY A 327 -6.75 2.68 18.50
CA GLY A 327 -8.19 2.99 18.49
C GLY A 327 -8.99 1.85 17.86
N ALA A 328 -10.33 1.90 17.98
CA ALA A 328 -11.24 0.86 17.45
C ALA A 328 -11.24 0.77 15.91
N ASP A 329 -10.70 1.79 15.23
CA ASP A 329 -10.48 1.86 13.78
C ASP A 329 -9.25 1.08 13.29
N LYS A 330 -8.43 0.52 14.20
CA LYS A 330 -7.15 -0.13 13.86
C LYS A 330 -7.21 -1.64 14.07
N PRO A 331 -6.52 -2.44 13.22
CA PRO A 331 -6.44 -3.89 13.36
C PRO A 331 -5.50 -4.27 14.52
N LEU A 332 -5.98 -4.15 15.76
CA LEU A 332 -5.25 -4.50 16.98
C LEU A 332 -6.07 -5.49 17.84
N PRO A 333 -6.29 -6.74 17.39
CA PRO A 333 -7.17 -7.71 18.06
C PRO A 333 -6.85 -7.94 19.54
N PHE A 334 -5.57 -7.91 19.93
CA PHE A 334 -5.14 -8.10 21.31
C PHE A 334 -5.67 -7.03 22.28
N LEU A 335 -6.07 -5.86 21.79
CA LEU A 335 -6.67 -4.80 22.61
C LEU A 335 -8.16 -5.04 22.89
N GLY A 336 -8.82 -5.96 22.17
CA GLY A 336 -10.24 -6.30 22.35
C GLY A 336 -11.11 -5.06 22.57
N LEU A 337 -10.95 -4.05 21.70
CA LEU A 337 -11.75 -2.84 21.75
C LEU A 337 -13.10 -3.13 21.09
N GLU A 338 -14.18 -2.70 21.75
CA GLU A 338 -15.51 -2.79 21.16
C GLU A 338 -15.63 -1.82 19.96
N PRO A 339 -16.41 -2.16 18.92
CA PRO A 339 -16.74 -1.23 17.86
C PRO A 339 -17.43 0.03 18.41
N GLU A 340 -17.02 1.20 17.90
CA GLU A 340 -17.60 2.49 18.27
C GLU A 340 -18.24 3.14 17.04
N GLU A 341 -19.32 3.91 17.24
CA GLU A 341 -19.96 4.68 16.16
C GLU A 341 -19.00 5.73 15.58
N ASN A 342 -18.18 6.35 16.44
CA ASN A 342 -17.14 7.29 16.02
C ASN A 342 -15.80 7.00 16.71
N PRO A 343 -14.97 6.10 16.13
CA PRO A 343 -13.67 5.73 16.68
C PRO A 343 -12.69 6.91 16.83
N ALA A 344 -12.84 7.97 16.02
CA ALA A 344 -11.96 9.14 16.09
C ALA A 344 -12.18 9.96 17.38
N LEU A 345 -13.39 9.92 17.94
CA LEU A 345 -13.75 10.63 19.17
C LEU A 345 -13.75 9.74 20.42
N GLY A 346 -13.72 8.41 20.26
CA GLY A 346 -13.88 7.45 21.34
C GLY A 346 -12.60 7.02 22.07
N VAL A 347 -12.47 5.72 22.39
CA VAL A 347 -11.36 5.15 23.17
C VAL A 347 -10.12 4.99 22.29
N ARG A 348 -9.33 6.08 22.23
CA ARG A 348 -8.12 6.18 21.40
C ARG A 348 -6.90 6.74 22.14
N GLY A 349 -5.71 6.37 21.68
CA GLY A 349 -4.43 6.88 22.15
C GLY A 349 -4.20 6.60 23.63
N LEU A 350 -3.81 7.61 24.40
CA LEU A 350 -3.58 7.47 25.83
C LEU A 350 -4.82 6.94 26.60
N ARG A 351 -6.03 7.13 26.07
CA ARG A 351 -7.26 6.65 26.72
C ARG A 351 -7.32 5.12 26.77
N VAL A 352 -6.70 4.42 25.82
CA VAL A 352 -6.60 2.96 25.82
C VAL A 352 -5.85 2.46 27.06
N ALA A 353 -4.87 3.21 27.57
CA ALA A 353 -4.14 2.85 28.77
C ALA A 353 -5.03 2.78 30.04
N ARG A 354 -6.23 3.38 30.02
CA ARG A 354 -7.19 3.28 31.13
C ARG A 354 -7.79 1.87 31.25
N SER A 355 -8.07 1.23 30.12
CA SER A 355 -8.62 -0.13 30.08
C SER A 355 -7.52 -1.19 29.96
N ARG A 356 -6.40 -0.86 29.30
CA ARG A 356 -5.26 -1.76 29.05
C ARG A 356 -3.94 -1.16 29.59
N PRO A 357 -3.79 -0.98 30.91
CA PRO A 357 -2.62 -0.31 31.49
C PRO A 357 -1.30 -1.04 31.24
N ALA A 358 -1.34 -2.38 31.15
CA ALA A 358 -0.15 -3.20 30.90
C ALA A 358 0.53 -2.85 29.57
N VAL A 359 -0.23 -2.52 28.52
CA VAL A 359 0.33 -2.17 27.20
C VAL A 359 1.20 -0.93 27.28
N LEU A 360 0.75 0.10 28.01
CA LEU A 360 1.53 1.32 28.21
C LEU A 360 2.73 1.06 29.13
N ALA A 361 2.56 0.30 30.21
CA ALA A 361 3.63 0.00 31.15
C ALA A 361 4.78 -0.77 30.47
N ASP A 362 4.44 -1.85 29.74
CA ASP A 362 5.38 -2.66 28.97
C ASP A 362 6.14 -1.83 27.95
N GLN A 363 5.44 -0.91 27.28
CA GLN A 363 6.04 0.00 26.30
C GLN A 363 7.02 0.97 26.96
N LEU A 364 6.62 1.64 28.05
CA LEU A 364 7.49 2.59 28.74
C LEU A 364 8.74 1.89 29.32
N ASP A 365 8.58 0.69 29.85
CA ASP A 365 9.69 -0.14 30.34
C ASP A 365 10.67 -0.50 29.21
N ALA A 366 10.14 -0.90 28.04
CA ALA A 366 10.94 -1.19 26.85
C ALA A 366 11.70 0.06 26.35
N VAL A 367 11.04 1.22 26.32
CA VAL A 367 11.67 2.50 25.95
C VAL A 367 12.79 2.86 26.92
N ALA A 368 12.56 2.73 28.23
CA ALA A 368 13.56 3.06 29.24
C ALA A 368 14.81 2.16 29.13
N ARG A 369 14.62 0.85 28.88
CA ARG A 369 15.74 -0.08 28.66
C ARG A 369 16.52 0.26 27.38
N ALA A 370 15.83 0.49 26.26
CA ALA A 370 16.45 0.86 24.99
C ALA A 370 17.22 2.20 25.07
N ALA A 371 16.63 3.21 25.73
CA ALA A 371 17.27 4.51 25.93
C ALA A 371 18.56 4.38 26.76
N LYS A 372 18.55 3.54 27.82
CA LYS A 372 19.73 3.30 28.64
C LYS A 372 20.86 2.57 27.89
N ALA A 373 20.51 1.78 26.87
CA ALA A 373 21.47 1.03 26.07
C ALA A 373 22.10 1.84 24.92
N THR A 374 21.65 3.08 24.70
CA THR A 374 22.05 3.90 23.54
C THR A 374 22.44 5.32 23.98
N SER A 375 22.96 6.11 23.03
CA SER A 375 23.40 7.50 23.25
C SER A 375 22.35 8.55 22.88
N ALA A 376 21.21 8.16 22.29
CA ALA A 376 20.20 9.10 21.80
C ALA A 376 19.54 9.91 22.94
N ASP A 377 19.17 11.16 22.64
CA ASP A 377 18.35 12.00 23.51
C ASP A 377 16.87 11.61 23.35
N VAL A 378 16.45 10.59 24.10
CA VAL A 378 15.11 9.99 23.99
C VAL A 378 14.07 10.79 24.79
N TRP A 379 12.99 11.16 24.12
CA TRP A 379 11.81 11.82 24.68
C TRP A 379 10.58 10.93 24.47
N VAL A 380 9.64 10.98 25.40
CA VAL A 380 8.36 10.26 25.30
C VAL A 380 7.21 11.25 25.20
N MET A 381 6.34 11.03 24.23
CA MET A 381 5.12 11.81 24.00
C MET A 381 3.90 10.90 24.08
N ALA A 382 2.84 11.36 24.77
CA ALA A 382 1.57 10.66 24.80
C ALA A 382 0.58 11.24 23.76
N PRO A 383 -0.10 10.42 22.93
CA PRO A 383 -1.13 10.88 22.02
C PRO A 383 -2.46 11.17 22.75
N MET A 384 -3.27 12.07 22.19
CA MET A 384 -4.67 12.30 22.62
C MET A 384 -4.84 12.74 24.09
N VAL A 385 -3.87 13.48 24.64
CA VAL A 385 -3.98 14.12 25.96
C VAL A 385 -5.01 15.25 25.88
N ALA A 386 -6.06 15.15 26.69
CA ALA A 386 -7.12 16.16 26.73
C ALA A 386 -7.28 16.82 28.12
N THR A 387 -6.68 16.24 29.16
CA THR A 387 -6.76 16.67 30.56
C THR A 387 -5.52 16.27 31.31
#